data_AF-A0A0C4KUE8-F1
#
_entry.id   AF-A0A0C4KUE8-F1
#
_cell.length_a   1.000
_cell.length_b   1.000
_cell.length_c   1.000
_cell.angle_alpha   90.00
_cell.angle_beta   90.00
_cell.angle_gamma   90.00
#
_symmetry.space_group_name_H-M   'P 1'
#
loop_
_entity.id
_entity.type
_entity.pdbx_description
1 polymer ?
#
loop_
_entity_poly.entity_id
_entity_poly.type
_entity_poly.pdbx_seq_one_letter_code
_entity_poly.pdbx_strand_id
1 'polypeptide(L)'
;GMVPWHVTSGMNGAIMVLPRDGLKDEKGQPLTYDKVYYVGEQDFYIPRDEAGNYKKYETPGEAYEDTVKAMRTLTPTHVVFNGAVGALTGENALKAEVGDRVLIVHSQANRDTRPHLIGGHGDYVWATGKFHNPPETDQETWFIPGGAAGAAYYTFLQPGIYAYVNHNLIEAFELGAAAHFTVTGDWNDDLM
;
A
#
# COMPACT_ATOMS: atom_id res chain seq x y z
N GLY A 1 -4.56 20.50 17.70
CA GLY A 1 -5.77 20.00 17.05
C GLY A 1 -5.74 18.49 17.01
N MET A 2 -6.90 17.83 16.85
CA MET A 2 -7.02 16.36 16.86
C MET A 2 -6.80 15.72 15.48
N VAL A 3 -6.36 16.50 14.48
CA VAL A 3 -6.19 16.06 13.09
C VAL A 3 -5.39 14.76 12.97
N PRO A 4 -4.13 14.66 13.46
CA PRO A 4 -3.36 13.44 13.27
C PRO A 4 -3.93 12.27 14.06
N TRP A 5 -4.62 12.51 15.19
CA TRP A 5 -5.27 11.43 15.96
C TRP A 5 -6.37 10.74 15.15
N HIS A 6 -7.23 11.51 14.47
CA HIS A 6 -8.24 10.93 13.58
C HIS A 6 -7.59 10.18 12.40
N VAL A 7 -6.58 10.78 11.76
CA VAL A 7 -5.90 10.18 10.60
C VAL A 7 -5.22 8.87 10.98
N THR A 8 -4.41 8.85 12.05
CA THR A 8 -3.70 7.65 12.51
C THR A 8 -4.61 6.66 13.25
N SER A 9 -5.89 6.99 13.43
CA SER A 9 -6.94 6.07 13.88
C SER A 9 -7.74 5.47 12.71
N GLY A 10 -7.28 5.64 11.47
CA GLY A 10 -7.89 5.02 10.28
C GLY A 10 -8.88 5.88 9.53
N MET A 11 -9.09 7.16 9.91
CA MET A 11 -10.03 8.05 9.20
C MET A 11 -9.38 8.69 7.97
N ASN A 12 -9.03 7.87 6.98
CA ASN A 12 -8.47 8.30 5.72
C ASN A 12 -8.87 7.34 4.57
N GLY A 13 -8.61 7.76 3.35
CA GLY A 13 -8.90 7.02 2.13
C GLY A 13 -8.36 7.73 0.90
N ALA A 14 -8.72 7.25 -0.29
CA ALA A 14 -8.31 7.84 -1.55
C ALA A 14 -9.48 8.05 -2.51
N ILE A 15 -9.32 9.00 -3.42
CA ILE A 15 -10.16 9.17 -4.61
C ILE A 15 -9.27 9.11 -5.85
N MET A 16 -9.75 8.43 -6.89
CA MET A 16 -9.09 8.40 -8.19
C MET A 16 -9.92 9.18 -9.20
N VAL A 17 -9.35 10.25 -9.75
CA VAL A 17 -9.98 11.06 -10.79
C VAL A 17 -9.32 10.70 -12.12
N LEU A 18 -9.98 9.85 -12.90
CA LEU A 18 -9.47 9.43 -14.20
C LEU A 18 -9.56 10.56 -15.25
N PRO A 19 -8.56 10.70 -16.14
CA PRO A 19 -8.72 11.50 -17.35
C PRO A 19 -9.90 10.98 -18.18
N ARG A 20 -10.58 11.87 -18.90
CA ARG A 20 -11.79 11.51 -19.68
C ARG A 20 -11.51 10.46 -20.76
N ASP A 21 -10.28 10.39 -21.24
CA ASP A 21 -9.78 9.49 -22.27
C ASP A 21 -8.90 8.34 -21.71
N GLY A 22 -8.97 8.10 -20.40
CA GLY A 22 -8.26 7.01 -19.72
C GLY A 22 -6.80 7.32 -19.39
N LEU A 23 -6.08 6.31 -18.90
CA LEU A 23 -4.66 6.42 -18.58
C LEU A 23 -3.81 6.38 -19.85
N LYS A 24 -2.64 7.03 -19.79
CA LYS A 24 -1.70 7.14 -20.90
C LYS A 24 -0.28 6.83 -20.44
N ASP A 25 0.51 6.17 -21.27
CA ASP A 25 1.93 5.99 -21.04
C ASP A 25 2.72 7.30 -21.23
N GLU A 26 4.04 7.24 -21.11
CA GLU A 26 4.95 8.38 -21.28
C GLU A 26 4.95 8.97 -22.71
N LYS A 27 4.40 8.24 -23.68
CA LYS A 27 4.29 8.61 -25.11
C LYS A 27 2.86 8.96 -25.52
N GLY A 28 1.91 8.99 -24.58
CA GLY A 28 0.50 9.27 -24.86
C GLY A 28 -0.29 8.10 -25.44
N GLN A 29 0.24 6.87 -25.40
CA GLN A 29 -0.51 5.66 -25.80
C GLN A 29 -1.46 5.23 -24.69
N PRO A 30 -2.65 4.69 -25.02
CA PRO A 30 -3.62 4.26 -24.02
C PRO A 30 -3.12 3.09 -23.17
N LEU A 31 -3.25 3.23 -21.85
CA LEU A 31 -3.06 2.16 -20.87
C LEU A 31 -4.42 1.75 -20.30
N THR A 32 -4.77 0.47 -20.44
CA THR A 32 -6.04 -0.08 -19.96
C THR A 32 -5.75 -1.22 -19.00
N TYR A 33 -6.24 -1.12 -17.77
CA TYR A 33 -6.15 -2.20 -16.78
C TYR A 33 -7.40 -3.08 -16.84
N ASP A 34 -7.22 -4.36 -16.55
CA ASP A 34 -8.28 -5.38 -16.41
C ASP A 34 -8.81 -5.40 -14.97
N LYS A 35 -7.93 -5.19 -13.99
CA LYS A 35 -8.26 -5.18 -12.56
C LYS A 35 -7.67 -3.95 -11.89
N VAL A 36 -8.35 -3.46 -10.86
CA VAL A 36 -7.85 -2.39 -10.00
C VAL A 36 -7.99 -2.79 -8.53
N TYR A 37 -6.93 -2.57 -7.76
CA TYR A 37 -6.91 -2.74 -6.31
C TYR A 37 -6.57 -1.42 -5.64
N TYR A 38 -7.14 -1.22 -4.45
CA TYR A 38 -6.78 -0.12 -3.56
C TYR A 38 -6.19 -0.70 -2.27
N VAL A 39 -4.97 -0.29 -1.95
CA VAL A 39 -4.24 -0.64 -0.73
C VAL A 39 -4.10 0.63 0.12
N GLY A 40 -4.82 0.69 1.23
CA GLY A 40 -4.63 1.72 2.23
C GLY A 40 -3.61 1.24 3.26
N GLU A 41 -2.46 1.92 3.35
CA GLU A 41 -1.45 1.68 4.37
C GLU A 41 -1.66 2.61 5.57
N GLN A 42 -1.69 2.03 6.77
CA GLN A 42 -1.96 2.73 8.01
C GLN A 42 -0.83 2.55 9.02
N ASP A 43 -0.26 3.66 9.50
CA ASP A 43 0.61 3.70 10.66
C ASP A 43 -0.21 3.89 11.96
N PHE A 44 -0.19 2.89 12.84
CA PHE A 44 -0.89 2.90 14.13
C PHE A 44 0.06 3.11 15.31
N TYR A 45 -0.38 3.90 16.29
CA TYR A 45 0.38 4.24 17.49
C TYR A 45 -0.35 3.76 18.74
N ILE A 46 -0.38 2.44 18.96
CA ILE A 46 -1.11 1.82 20.06
C ILE A 46 -0.30 1.94 21.36
N PRO A 47 -0.83 2.61 22.42
CA PRO A 47 -0.09 2.78 23.66
C PRO A 47 0.27 1.46 24.35
N ARG A 48 1.40 1.46 25.07
CA ARG A 48 1.86 0.34 25.89
C ARG A 48 1.89 0.71 27.39
N ASP A 49 1.70 -0.28 28.24
CA ASP A 49 1.92 -0.17 29.69
C ASP A 49 3.42 -0.25 30.06
N GLU A 50 3.74 -0.13 31.36
CA GLU A 50 5.12 -0.19 31.86
C GLU A 50 5.82 -1.54 31.61
N ALA A 51 5.03 -2.61 31.44
CA ALA A 51 5.53 -3.95 31.12
C ALA A 51 5.67 -4.18 29.61
N GLY A 52 5.25 -3.22 28.77
CA GLY A 52 5.32 -3.28 27.32
C GLY A 52 4.11 -3.90 26.64
N ASN A 53 3.02 -4.20 27.35
CA ASN A 53 1.79 -4.74 26.74
C ASN A 53 0.94 -3.62 26.15
N TYR A 54 0.22 -3.90 25.05
CA TYR A 54 -0.72 -2.94 24.47
C TYR A 54 -1.92 -2.69 25.39
N LYS A 55 -2.22 -1.41 25.62
CA LYS A 55 -3.34 -0.98 26.47
C LYS A 55 -4.68 -1.14 25.74
N LYS A 56 -5.74 -1.38 26.52
CA LYS A 56 -7.14 -1.34 26.09
C LYS A 56 -7.85 -0.19 26.81
N TYR A 57 -8.85 0.38 26.15
CA TYR A 57 -9.63 1.53 26.62
C TYR A 57 -11.12 1.25 26.42
N GLU A 58 -12.00 1.80 27.27
CA GLU A 58 -13.44 1.59 27.16
C GLU A 58 -14.05 2.50 26.09
N THR A 59 -13.48 3.70 25.93
CA THR A 59 -13.92 4.68 24.94
C THR A 59 -12.75 5.23 24.11
N PRO A 60 -12.99 5.71 22.88
CA PRO A 60 -11.94 6.36 22.09
C PRO A 60 -11.31 7.57 22.80
N GLY A 61 -12.10 8.32 23.57
CA GLY A 61 -11.63 9.52 24.27
C GLY A 61 -10.60 9.22 25.36
N GLU A 62 -10.73 8.10 26.06
CA GLU A 62 -9.78 7.67 27.10
C GLU A 62 -8.40 7.35 26.52
N ALA A 63 -8.32 6.89 25.26
CA ALA A 63 -7.06 6.58 24.61
C ALA A 63 -6.29 7.82 24.16
N TYR A 64 -6.91 9.00 24.12
CA TYR A 64 -6.38 10.17 23.43
C TYR A 64 -4.99 10.60 23.92
N GLU A 65 -4.83 10.82 25.22
CA GLU A 65 -3.56 11.36 25.77
C GLU A 65 -2.40 10.40 25.55
N ASP A 66 -2.62 9.12 25.85
CA ASP A 66 -1.63 8.06 25.67
C ASP A 66 -1.28 7.85 24.18
N THR A 67 -2.27 7.92 23.30
CA THR A 67 -2.07 7.78 21.86
C THR A 67 -1.27 8.96 21.32
N VAL A 68 -1.59 10.19 21.73
CA VAL A 68 -0.79 11.37 21.37
C VAL A 68 0.65 11.26 21.87
N LYS A 69 0.86 10.70 23.07
CA LYS A 69 2.22 10.41 23.58
C LYS A 69 2.94 9.38 22.70
N ALA A 70 2.27 8.30 22.30
CA ALA A 70 2.82 7.31 21.40
C ALA A 70 3.15 7.89 20.01
N MET A 71 2.24 8.69 19.42
CA MET A 71 2.44 9.36 18.14
C MET A 71 3.67 10.27 18.12
N ARG A 72 3.94 10.98 19.22
CA ARG A 72 5.09 11.89 19.34
C ARG A 72 6.45 11.19 19.25
N THR A 73 6.50 9.87 19.37
CA THR A 73 7.72 9.09 19.15
C THR A 73 8.05 8.95 17.66
N LEU A 74 7.11 9.25 16.76
CA LEU A 74 7.19 9.01 15.31
C LEU A 74 7.50 7.56 14.94
N THR A 75 7.30 6.64 15.89
CA THR A 75 7.60 5.22 15.74
C THR A 75 6.28 4.44 15.82
N PRO A 76 5.70 4.03 14.68
CA PRO A 76 4.46 3.27 14.69
C PRO A 76 4.67 1.92 15.36
N THR A 77 3.66 1.48 16.08
CA THR A 77 3.61 0.14 16.67
C THR A 77 3.20 -0.93 15.67
N HIS A 78 2.44 -0.53 14.65
CA HIS A 78 2.03 -1.36 13.54
C HIS A 78 1.97 -0.50 12.29
N VAL A 79 2.32 -1.09 11.16
CA VAL A 79 2.14 -0.49 9.83
C VAL A 79 1.43 -1.56 9.03
N VAL A 80 0.18 -1.33 8.62
CA VAL A 80 -0.67 -2.41 8.09
C VAL A 80 -1.39 -2.01 6.83
N PHE A 81 -1.66 -2.99 5.97
CA PHE A 81 -2.57 -2.84 4.85
C PHE A 81 -3.99 -3.20 5.24
N ASN A 82 -4.97 -2.42 4.78
CA ASN A 82 -6.40 -2.66 4.97
C ASN A 82 -6.81 -2.91 6.45
N GLY A 83 -6.12 -2.23 7.37
CA GLY A 83 -6.53 -2.11 8.78
C GLY A 83 -6.04 -3.20 9.72
N ALA A 84 -5.38 -4.26 9.25
CA ALA A 84 -4.83 -5.31 10.12
C ALA A 84 -3.62 -6.03 9.50
N VAL A 85 -2.75 -6.58 10.37
CA VAL A 85 -1.67 -7.48 9.95
C VAL A 85 -2.28 -8.67 9.20
N GLY A 86 -1.80 -8.92 7.97
CA GLY A 86 -2.26 -10.04 7.16
C GLY A 86 -3.65 -9.88 6.53
N ALA A 87 -4.28 -8.70 6.59
CA ALA A 87 -5.63 -8.48 6.07
C ALA A 87 -5.78 -8.84 4.58
N LEU A 88 -4.72 -8.69 3.79
CA LEU A 88 -4.67 -8.99 2.35
C LEU A 88 -3.81 -10.24 2.06
N THR A 89 -3.88 -11.26 2.91
CA THR A 89 -3.12 -12.51 2.77
C THR A 89 -4.03 -13.74 2.85
N GLY A 90 -3.48 -14.92 2.54
CA GLY A 90 -4.21 -16.19 2.61
C GLY A 90 -5.45 -16.19 1.70
N GLU A 91 -6.61 -16.48 2.27
CA GLU A 91 -7.89 -16.47 1.56
C GLU A 91 -8.25 -15.06 1.03
N ASN A 92 -7.77 -14.01 1.69
CA ASN A 92 -7.98 -12.61 1.30
C ASN A 92 -6.88 -12.04 0.39
N ALA A 93 -5.96 -12.89 -0.10
CA ALA A 93 -4.94 -12.47 -1.04
C ALA A 93 -5.58 -11.88 -2.31
N LEU A 94 -4.95 -10.84 -2.84
CA LEU A 94 -5.32 -10.23 -4.11
C LEU A 94 -5.15 -11.26 -5.25
N LYS A 95 -5.94 -11.17 -6.32
CA LYS A 95 -5.99 -12.23 -7.35
C LYS A 95 -5.72 -11.66 -8.74
N ALA A 96 -4.82 -12.29 -9.47
CA ALA A 96 -4.55 -11.98 -10.88
C ALA A 96 -4.31 -13.27 -11.66
N GLU A 97 -4.20 -13.14 -12.97
CA GLU A 97 -3.79 -14.19 -13.90
C GLU A 97 -2.60 -13.68 -14.71
N VAL A 98 -1.75 -14.58 -15.20
CA VAL A 98 -0.69 -14.22 -16.15
C VAL A 98 -1.35 -13.56 -17.37
N GLY A 99 -0.87 -12.37 -17.74
CA GLY A 99 -1.43 -11.51 -18.78
C GLY A 99 -2.39 -10.43 -18.26
N ASP A 100 -2.87 -10.51 -17.01
CA ASP A 100 -3.71 -9.45 -16.43
C ASP A 100 -2.91 -8.15 -16.28
N ARG A 101 -3.53 -7.06 -16.70
CA ARG A 101 -3.06 -5.69 -16.48
C ARG A 101 -3.69 -5.16 -15.21
N VAL A 102 -2.91 -5.00 -14.14
CA VAL A 102 -3.43 -4.62 -12.82
C VAL A 102 -2.96 -3.23 -12.44
N LEU A 103 -3.92 -2.37 -12.08
CA LEU A 103 -3.64 -1.08 -11.45
C LEU A 103 -3.72 -1.21 -9.92
N ILE A 104 -2.63 -0.92 -9.22
CA ILE A 104 -2.56 -0.90 -7.76
C ILE A 104 -2.49 0.55 -7.31
N VAL A 105 -3.59 1.05 -6.75
CA VAL A 105 -3.64 2.35 -6.08
C VAL A 105 -3.20 2.15 -4.63
N HIS A 106 -2.24 2.94 -4.18
CA HIS A 106 -1.71 2.86 -2.82
C HIS A 106 -1.78 4.24 -2.18
N SER A 107 -2.30 4.35 -0.96
CA SER A 107 -2.28 5.61 -0.22
C SER A 107 -1.67 5.48 1.17
N GLN A 108 -1.01 6.56 1.59
CA GLN A 108 -0.56 6.76 2.96
C GLN A 108 -0.85 8.21 3.35
N ALA A 109 -1.70 8.43 4.36
CA ALA A 109 -2.20 9.76 4.70
C ALA A 109 -1.32 10.57 5.68
N ASN A 110 -0.34 9.97 6.34
CA ASN A 110 0.42 10.56 7.44
C ASN A 110 1.95 10.34 7.37
N ARG A 111 2.41 9.22 6.84
CA ARG A 111 3.82 8.78 6.85
C ARG A 111 4.23 8.20 5.51
N ASP A 112 5.50 8.33 5.18
CA ASP A 112 6.03 7.80 3.92
C ASP A 112 5.98 6.27 3.86
N THR A 113 5.83 5.75 2.64
CA THR A 113 5.95 4.33 2.30
C THR A 113 6.71 4.13 1.01
N ARG A 114 7.28 2.94 0.82
CA ARG A 114 8.03 2.55 -0.39
C ARG A 114 7.47 1.25 -1.00
N PRO A 115 6.34 1.28 -1.73
CA PRO A 115 5.72 0.06 -2.17
C PRO A 115 6.56 -0.70 -3.20
N HIS A 116 6.49 -2.03 -3.14
CA HIS A 116 7.25 -2.95 -3.98
C HIS A 116 6.46 -4.24 -4.20
N LEU A 117 6.57 -4.82 -5.39
CA LEU A 117 5.99 -6.12 -5.74
C LEU A 117 7.12 -7.16 -5.87
N ILE A 118 7.32 -7.97 -4.84
CA ILE A 118 8.40 -8.98 -4.81
C ILE A 118 8.15 -10.02 -5.90
N GLY A 119 9.09 -10.10 -6.85
CA GLY A 119 9.01 -10.97 -8.03
C GLY A 119 8.39 -10.31 -9.27
N GLY A 120 7.91 -9.07 -9.15
CA GLY A 120 7.38 -8.26 -10.25
C GLY A 120 8.01 -6.86 -10.29
N HIS A 121 7.34 -5.93 -10.93
CA HIS A 121 7.77 -4.53 -11.08
C HIS A 121 6.55 -3.58 -11.05
N GLY A 122 6.80 -2.28 -11.17
CA GLY A 122 5.83 -1.32 -11.67
C GLY A 122 6.20 -0.94 -13.10
N ASP A 123 5.47 -1.48 -14.09
CA ASP A 123 5.72 -1.18 -15.52
C ASP A 123 5.51 0.31 -15.80
N TYR A 124 4.46 0.88 -15.21
CA TYR A 124 4.19 2.32 -15.23
C TYR A 124 3.76 2.80 -13.85
N VAL A 125 4.50 3.74 -13.27
CA VAL A 125 4.25 4.23 -11.92
C VAL A 125 4.09 5.74 -11.89
N TRP A 126 2.91 6.18 -11.46
CA TRP A 126 2.68 7.54 -11.01
C TRP A 126 2.92 7.59 -9.50
N ALA A 127 4.19 7.67 -9.09
CA ALA A 127 4.56 7.67 -7.67
C ALA A 127 3.89 8.82 -6.90
N THR A 128 3.73 9.97 -7.55
CA THR A 128 3.01 11.14 -7.02
C THR A 128 1.49 11.10 -7.25
N GLY A 129 0.97 10.09 -7.95
CA GLY A 129 -0.45 9.84 -8.20
C GLY A 129 -1.17 10.91 -9.03
N LYS A 130 -0.48 11.54 -9.98
CA LYS A 130 -1.04 12.59 -10.86
C LYS A 130 -0.92 12.16 -12.32
N PHE A 131 -2.04 11.83 -12.96
CA PHE A 131 -2.07 11.27 -14.32
C PHE A 131 -1.79 12.28 -15.45
N HIS A 132 -1.68 13.58 -15.13
CA HIS A 132 -1.19 14.56 -16.12
C HIS A 132 0.32 14.47 -16.32
N ASN A 133 1.04 13.91 -15.34
CA ASN A 133 2.47 13.68 -15.44
C ASN A 133 2.71 12.33 -16.14
N PRO A 134 3.78 12.21 -16.95
CA PRO A 134 4.19 10.92 -17.46
C PRO A 134 4.54 9.98 -16.29
N PRO A 135 4.17 8.69 -16.34
CA PRO A 135 4.64 7.71 -15.37
C PRO A 135 6.14 7.45 -15.55
N GLU A 136 6.79 7.04 -14.46
CA GLU A 136 8.10 6.37 -14.54
C GLU A 136 7.90 4.91 -14.95
N THR A 137 8.89 4.31 -15.60
CA THR A 137 8.83 2.91 -16.04
C THR A 137 9.79 2.03 -15.26
N ASP A 138 9.57 0.71 -15.34
CA ASP A 138 10.49 -0.35 -14.90
C ASP A 138 10.91 -0.24 -13.42
N GLN A 139 10.01 0.24 -12.57
CA GLN A 139 10.31 0.48 -11.16
C GLN A 139 10.39 -0.83 -10.38
N GLU A 140 11.51 -1.06 -9.69
CA GLU A 140 11.58 -2.08 -8.64
C GLU A 140 10.71 -1.69 -7.43
N THR A 141 10.87 -0.46 -6.96
CA THR A 141 10.26 0.08 -5.76
C THR A 141 9.97 1.55 -6.02
N TRP A 142 8.79 2.03 -5.64
CA TRP A 142 8.45 3.45 -5.76
C TRP A 142 8.19 4.07 -4.40
N PHE A 143 8.15 5.39 -4.36
CA PHE A 143 7.97 6.15 -3.12
C PHE A 143 6.66 6.92 -3.12
N ILE A 144 5.90 6.80 -2.02
CA ILE A 144 4.68 7.58 -1.80
C ILE A 144 4.90 8.39 -0.51
N PRO A 145 4.97 9.73 -0.61
CA PRO A 145 5.10 10.56 0.58
C PRO A 145 3.83 10.51 1.43
N GLY A 146 3.98 10.68 2.74
CA GLY A 146 2.85 10.82 3.65
C GLY A 146 1.93 11.97 3.24
N GLY A 147 0.62 11.70 3.18
CA GLY A 147 -0.39 12.64 2.69
C GLY A 147 -0.65 12.54 1.19
N ALA A 148 -0.24 11.45 0.54
CA ALA A 148 -0.45 11.22 -0.88
C ALA A 148 -0.99 9.81 -1.19
N ALA A 149 -1.44 9.66 -2.43
CA ALA A 149 -1.66 8.38 -3.06
C ALA A 149 -0.82 8.30 -4.34
N GLY A 150 -0.33 7.11 -4.64
CA GLY A 150 0.34 6.74 -5.88
C GLY A 150 -0.41 5.63 -6.60
N ALA A 151 -0.06 5.38 -7.85
CA ALA A 151 -0.64 4.29 -8.63
C ALA A 151 0.45 3.61 -9.46
N ALA A 152 0.49 2.28 -9.41
CA ALA A 152 1.37 1.46 -10.23
C ALA A 152 0.55 0.53 -11.10
N TYR A 153 0.96 0.42 -12.36
CA TYR A 153 0.40 -0.49 -13.34
C TYR A 153 1.41 -1.61 -13.57
N TYR A 154 0.95 -2.86 -13.59
CA TYR A 154 1.79 -4.01 -13.87
C TYR A 154 1.03 -5.07 -14.66
N THR A 155 1.70 -5.67 -15.64
CA THR A 155 1.21 -6.86 -16.34
C THR A 155 1.88 -8.10 -15.74
N PHE A 156 1.10 -9.02 -15.16
CA PHE A 156 1.69 -10.22 -14.57
C PHE A 156 2.23 -11.16 -15.64
N LEU A 157 3.49 -11.59 -15.48
CA LEU A 157 4.20 -12.44 -16.45
C LEU A 157 4.51 -13.85 -15.95
N GLN A 158 4.41 -14.10 -14.64
CA GLN A 158 4.61 -15.42 -14.04
C GLN A 158 3.45 -15.75 -13.08
N PRO A 159 3.10 -17.03 -12.92
CA PRO A 159 2.15 -17.46 -11.91
C PRO A 159 2.85 -17.57 -10.54
N GLY A 160 2.05 -17.71 -9.48
CA GLY A 160 2.55 -17.99 -8.13
C GLY A 160 2.06 -17.00 -7.09
N ILE A 161 2.75 -16.98 -5.95
CA ILE A 161 2.45 -16.07 -4.84
C ILE A 161 3.47 -14.94 -4.86
N TYR A 162 2.98 -13.71 -4.94
CA TYR A 162 3.80 -12.51 -4.84
C TYR A 162 3.53 -11.83 -3.52
N ALA A 163 4.54 -11.21 -2.92
CA ALA A 163 4.35 -10.30 -1.81
C ALA A 163 4.33 -8.86 -2.34
N TYR A 164 3.32 -8.09 -1.95
CA TYR A 164 3.29 -6.65 -2.14
C TYR A 164 3.56 -6.00 -0.78
N VAL A 165 4.56 -5.13 -0.67
CA VAL A 165 5.11 -4.69 0.62
C VAL A 165 5.45 -3.21 0.63
N ASN A 166 5.54 -2.62 1.83
CA ASN A 166 6.41 -1.47 2.07
C ASN A 166 7.85 -1.98 2.22
N HIS A 167 8.76 -1.62 1.33
CA HIS A 167 10.09 -2.21 1.25
C HIS A 167 11.10 -1.69 2.31
N ASN A 168 10.62 -1.05 3.39
CA ASN A 168 11.32 -1.19 4.67
C ASN A 168 10.90 -2.53 5.27
N LEU A 169 11.74 -3.54 5.15
CA LEU A 169 11.37 -4.92 5.48
C LEU A 169 11.06 -5.14 6.96
N ILE A 170 11.52 -4.26 7.85
CA ILE A 170 11.09 -4.24 9.25
C ILE A 170 9.60 -3.83 9.32
N GLU A 171 9.22 -2.78 8.59
CA GLU A 171 7.81 -2.35 8.52
C GLU A 171 6.92 -3.42 7.86
N ALA A 172 7.41 -4.10 6.82
CA ALA A 172 6.67 -5.18 6.16
C ALA A 172 6.45 -6.39 7.06
N PHE A 173 7.53 -6.97 7.58
CA PHE A 173 7.48 -8.32 8.16
C PHE A 173 7.41 -8.34 9.68
N GLU A 174 7.84 -7.27 10.36
CA GLU A 174 7.70 -7.14 11.82
C GLU A 174 6.47 -6.30 12.20
N LEU A 175 6.14 -5.27 11.41
CA LEU A 175 5.04 -4.35 11.74
C LEU A 175 3.75 -4.57 10.93
N GLY A 176 3.79 -5.37 9.86
CA GLY A 176 2.63 -5.91 9.15
C GLY A 176 2.31 -5.33 7.77
N ALA A 177 3.19 -4.53 7.17
CA ALA A 177 2.95 -3.84 5.90
C ALA A 177 3.21 -4.75 4.69
N ALA A 178 2.50 -5.88 4.65
CA ALA A 178 2.62 -6.91 3.64
C ALA A 178 1.25 -7.47 3.21
N ALA A 179 1.08 -7.65 1.90
CA ALA A 179 -0.06 -8.30 1.25
C ALA A 179 0.46 -9.41 0.33
N HIS A 180 -0.43 -10.29 -0.10
CA HIS A 180 -0.14 -11.28 -1.13
C HIS A 180 -0.99 -11.07 -2.38
N PHE A 181 -0.41 -11.33 -3.54
CA PHE A 181 -1.15 -11.74 -4.73
C PHE A 181 -1.06 -13.25 -4.90
N THR A 182 -2.16 -13.88 -5.31
CA THR A 182 -2.16 -15.22 -5.89
C THR A 182 -2.43 -15.08 -7.38
N VAL A 183 -1.45 -15.48 -8.20
CA VAL A 183 -1.49 -15.34 -9.65
C VAL A 183 -1.57 -16.72 -10.28
N THR A 184 -2.57 -16.96 -11.12
CA THR A 184 -2.71 -18.23 -11.87
C THR A 184 -2.21 -18.10 -13.30
N GLY A 185 -1.77 -19.20 -13.91
CA GLY A 185 -1.28 -19.22 -15.28
C GLY A 185 -0.14 -20.21 -15.45
N ASP A 186 0.47 -20.21 -16.64
CA ASP A 186 1.60 -21.06 -16.97
C ASP A 186 2.92 -20.37 -16.65
N TRP A 187 3.88 -21.14 -16.12
CA TRP A 187 5.25 -20.65 -15.87
C TRP A 187 5.98 -20.45 -17.20
N ASN A 188 6.77 -19.39 -17.28
CA ASN A 188 7.60 -19.07 -18.44
C ASN A 188 9.10 -19.23 -18.12
N ASP A 189 9.69 -20.35 -18.54
CA ASP A 189 11.11 -20.69 -18.29
C ASP A 189 12.12 -19.77 -18.99
N ASP A 190 11.70 -18.96 -19.98
CA ASP A 190 12.59 -17.99 -20.62
C ASP A 190 12.83 -16.75 -19.74
N LEU A 191 11.84 -16.38 -18.92
CA LEU A 191 11.95 -15.26 -18.00
C LEU A 191 12.69 -15.63 -16.71
N MET A 192 12.56 -16.87 -16.23
CA MET A 192 13.22 -17.38 -15.02
C MET A 192 13.31 -18.90 -14.97
#